data_AF-A0A525JKD3-F1
#
_entry.id   AF-A0A525JKD3-F1
#
_cell.length_a   1.000
_cell.length_b   1.000
_cell.length_c   1.000
_cell.angle_alpha   90.00
_cell.angle_beta   90.00
_cell.angle_gamma   90.00
#
_symmetry.space_group_name_H-M   'P 1'
#
loop_
_entity.id
_entity.type
_entity.pdbx_description
1 polymer ?
#
loop_
_entity_poly.entity_id
_entity_poly.type
_entity_poly.pdbx_seq_one_letter_code
_entity_poly.pdbx_strand_id
1 'polypeptide(L)'
;MYAGSHDVVHLVQTDAAKAHSKVASINHFALRVADIDEAADALTARGVAFEQEDTPGGELRQLYITDPNGVRIELNAAGQSSAAGGVV
;
A
#
# COMPACT_ATOMS: atom_id res chain seq x y z
N MET A 1 2.71 8.86 -24.57
CA MET A 1 1.95 8.40 -23.39
C MET A 1 1.80 9.58 -22.44
N TYR A 2 0.62 9.84 -21.89
CA TYR A 2 0.24 11.15 -21.32
C TYR A 2 0.84 11.51 -19.94
N ALA A 3 1.45 10.56 -19.22
CA ALA A 3 1.98 10.80 -17.87
C ALA A 3 3.52 10.79 -17.77
N GLY A 4 4.24 10.74 -18.90
CA GLY A 4 5.71 10.68 -18.89
C GLY A 4 6.23 9.45 -18.14
N SER A 5 7.08 9.66 -17.14
CA SER A 5 7.71 8.62 -16.31
C SER A 5 7.04 8.39 -14.95
N HIS A 6 5.80 8.84 -14.77
CA HIS A 6 5.10 8.67 -13.50
C HIS A 6 4.37 7.32 -13.44
N ASP A 7 4.37 6.72 -12.26
CA ASP A 7 3.45 5.63 -11.93
C ASP A 7 2.02 6.19 -11.86
N VAL A 8 1.07 5.51 -12.49
CA VAL A 8 -0.31 6.01 -12.64
C VAL A 8 -1.32 4.94 -12.27
N VAL A 9 -2.26 5.31 -11.40
CA VAL A 9 -3.50 4.56 -11.12
C VAL A 9 -4.67 5.34 -11.68
N HIS A 10 -5.48 4.71 -12.55
CA HIS A 10 -6.70 5.31 -13.07
C HIS A 10 -7.90 4.92 -12.23
N LEU A 11 -8.60 5.92 -11.71
CA LEU A 11 -9.92 5.74 -11.12
C LEU A 11 -10.97 5.96 -12.21
N VAL A 12 -11.74 4.93 -12.52
CA VAL A 12 -12.80 4.97 -13.53
C VAL A 12 -14.15 4.94 -12.84
N GLN A 13 -14.91 6.01 -12.98
CA GLN A 13 -16.30 6.03 -12.55
C GLN A 13 -17.15 5.21 -13.51
N THR A 14 -18.08 4.43 -12.96
CA THR A 14 -19.06 3.66 -13.73
C THR A 14 -20.46 3.91 -13.17
N ASP A 15 -21.50 3.61 -13.94
CA ASP A 15 -22.90 3.86 -13.55
C ASP A 15 -23.36 3.04 -12.33
N ALA A 16 -22.67 1.92 -12.05
CA ALA A 16 -22.97 1.04 -10.94
C ALA A 16 -21.69 0.48 -10.33
N ALA A 17 -21.62 0.49 -8.99
CA ALA A 17 -20.52 -0.11 -8.26
C ALA A 17 -20.31 -1.58 -8.66
N LYS A 18 -19.05 -1.96 -8.89
CA LYS A 18 -18.67 -3.35 -9.11
C LYS A 18 -18.37 -4.01 -7.76
N ALA A 19 -18.77 -5.27 -7.61
CA ALA A 19 -18.40 -6.05 -6.44
C ALA A 19 -16.88 -6.25 -6.43
N HIS A 20 -16.25 -6.03 -5.26
CA HIS A 20 -14.87 -6.43 -5.06
C HIS A 20 -14.74 -7.96 -5.17
N SER A 21 -13.60 -8.44 -5.67
CA SER A 21 -13.32 -9.88 -5.78
C SER A 21 -12.00 -10.20 -5.08
N LYS A 22 -12.07 -11.08 -4.07
CA LYS A 22 -10.87 -11.60 -3.38
C LYS A 22 -10.09 -12.62 -4.23
N VAL A 23 -10.64 -13.03 -5.37
CA VAL A 23 -10.05 -14.02 -6.30
C VAL A 23 -9.75 -13.41 -7.68
N ALA A 24 -9.72 -12.08 -7.78
CA ALA A 24 -9.28 -11.40 -8.99
C ALA A 24 -7.79 -11.68 -9.27
N SER A 25 -7.39 -11.53 -10.53
CA SER A 25 -5.99 -11.69 -10.95
C SER A 25 -5.04 -10.68 -10.30
N ILE A 26 -5.56 -9.56 -9.79
CA ILE A 26 -4.83 -8.59 -8.97
C ILE A 26 -5.49 -8.55 -7.60
N ASN A 27 -4.71 -8.77 -6.55
CA ASN A 27 -5.20 -8.78 -5.16
C ASN A 27 -5.16 -7.39 -4.51
N HIS A 28 -4.06 -6.65 -4.67
CA HIS A 28 -3.82 -5.32 -4.14
C HIS A 28 -2.72 -4.62 -4.96
N PHE A 29 -2.46 -3.35 -4.66
CA PHE A 29 -1.26 -2.64 -5.09
C PHE A 29 -0.63 -1.90 -3.90
N ALA A 30 0.65 -1.57 -4.01
CA ALA A 30 1.39 -0.91 -2.95
C ALA A 30 1.76 0.53 -3.34
N LEU A 31 1.73 1.43 -2.36
CA LEU A 31 2.26 2.78 -2.45
C LEU A 31 3.44 2.91 -1.50
N ARG A 32 4.51 3.54 -2.00
CA ARG A 32 5.68 3.85 -1.17
C ARG A 32 5.40 5.09 -0.34
N VAL A 33 5.66 4.99 0.96
CA VAL A 33 5.71 6.11 1.90
C VAL A 33 7.16 6.37 2.32
N ALA A 34 7.43 7.60 2.78
CA ALA A 34 8.75 7.95 3.31
C ALA A 34 8.97 7.34 4.69
N ASP A 35 7.95 7.40 5.54
CA ASP A 35 7.94 6.89 6.90
C ASP A 35 6.58 6.23 7.18
N ILE A 36 6.62 5.04 7.78
CA ILE A 36 5.43 4.23 8.02
C ILE A 36 4.66 4.70 9.26
N ASP A 37 5.33 5.25 10.26
CA ASP A 37 4.73 5.75 11.48
C ASP A 37 4.04 7.10 11.20
N GLU A 38 4.67 7.98 10.41
CA GLU A 38 4.01 9.20 9.93
C GLU A 38 2.76 8.88 9.09
N ALA A 39 2.81 7.81 8.27
CA ALA A 39 1.66 7.36 7.51
C ALA A 39 0.53 6.85 8.44
N ALA A 40 0.86 6.08 9.48
CA ALA A 40 -0.11 5.60 10.47
C ALA A 40 -0.78 6.76 11.23
N ASP A 41 0.00 7.77 11.63
CA ASP A 41 -0.51 8.97 12.29
C ASP A 41 -1.46 9.76 11.37
N ALA A 42 -1.09 9.92 10.10
CA ALA A 42 -1.92 10.59 9.11
C ALA A 42 -3.24 9.84 8.85
N LEU A 43 -3.22 8.51 8.80
CA LEU A 43 -4.43 7.70 8.67
C LEU A 43 -5.34 7.84 9.90
N THR A 44 -4.76 7.75 11.10
CA THR A 44 -5.48 7.91 12.38
C THR A 44 -6.13 9.27 12.49
N ALA A 45 -5.40 10.35 12.20
CA ALA A 45 -5.91 11.72 12.24
C ALA A 45 -7.07 11.95 11.25
N ARG A 46 -7.13 11.17 10.18
CA ARG A 46 -8.20 11.21 9.16
C ARG A 46 -9.33 10.22 9.43
N GLY A 47 -9.25 9.42 10.50
CA GLY A 47 -10.24 8.40 10.82
C GLY A 47 -10.27 7.25 9.81
N VAL A 48 -9.17 7.00 9.09
CA VAL A 48 -9.06 5.90 8.14
C VAL A 48 -8.61 4.65 8.89
N ALA A 49 -9.43 3.60 8.86
CA ALA A 49 -9.07 2.31 9.45
C ALA A 49 -7.96 1.64 8.62
N PHE A 50 -6.99 1.05 9.31
CA PHE A 50 -5.91 0.29 8.70
C PHE A 50 -5.54 -0.92 9.55
N GLU A 51 -4.98 -1.93 8.90
CA GLU A 51 -4.34 -3.08 9.53
C GLU A 51 -2.83 -2.86 9.48
N GLN A 52 -2.12 -3.27 10.52
CA GLN A 52 -0.67 -3.24 10.57
C GLN A 52 -0.16 -4.67 10.65
N GLU A 53 0.75 -5.03 9.75
CA GLU A 53 1.41 -6.34 9.75
C GLU A 53 2.92 -6.14 9.80
N ASP A 54 3.58 -6.92 10.66
CA ASP A 54 5.03 -7.03 10.67
C ASP A 54 5.44 -8.24 9.82
N THR A 55 6.36 -8.04 8.88
CA THR A 55 6.87 -9.13 8.04
C THR A 55 7.64 -10.16 8.88
N PRO A 56 7.65 -11.45 8.51
CA PRO A 56 8.47 -12.46 9.17
C PRO A 56 9.96 -12.04 9.12
N GLY A 57 10.54 -11.77 10.29
CA GLY A 57 11.90 -11.21 10.42
C GLY A 57 11.94 -9.79 11.00
N GLY A 58 10.80 -9.09 11.08
CA GLY A 58 10.68 -7.80 11.77
C GLY A 58 11.32 -6.61 11.05
N GLU A 59 11.83 -6.80 9.84
CA GLU A 59 12.59 -5.78 9.10
C GLU A 59 11.69 -4.81 8.33
N LEU A 60 10.45 -5.20 8.03
CA LEU A 60 9.47 -4.37 7.32
C LEU A 60 8.14 -4.32 8.07
N ARG A 61 7.69 -3.10 8.36
CA ARG A 61 6.33 -2.77 8.82
C ARG A 61 5.52 -2.32 7.62
N GLN A 62 4.35 -2.92 7.45
CA GLN A 62 3.40 -2.58 6.38
C GLN A 62 2.08 -2.14 6.99
N LEU A 63 1.41 -1.18 6.33
CA LEU A 63 0.03 -0.82 6.64
C LEU A 63 -0.86 -1.22 5.48
N TYR A 64 -2.03 -1.79 5.78
CA TYR A 64 -3.04 -2.11 4.78
C TYR A 64 -4.29 -1.27 5.02
N ILE A 65 -4.73 -0.58 3.99
CA ILE A 65 -6.02 0.11 3.96
C ILE A 65 -6.94 -0.54 2.93
N THR A 66 -8.24 -0.40 3.14
CA THR A 66 -9.25 -0.79 2.16
C THR A 66 -9.99 0.45 1.71
N ASP A 67 -10.01 0.71 0.41
CA ASP A 67 -10.76 1.83 -0.15
C ASP A 67 -12.28 1.59 -0.10
N PRO A 68 -13.12 2.61 -0.37
CA PRO A 68 -14.58 2.45 -0.38
C PRO A 68 -15.12 1.43 -1.40
N ASN A 69 -14.34 1.06 -2.42
CA ASN A 69 -14.71 0.04 -3.41
C ASN A 69 -14.22 -1.37 -3.03
N GLY A 70 -13.58 -1.53 -1.86
CA GLY A 70 -13.04 -2.80 -1.39
C GLY A 70 -11.67 -3.16 -1.97
N VAL A 71 -10.96 -2.21 -2.58
CA VAL A 71 -9.59 -2.40 -3.07
C VAL A 71 -8.63 -2.30 -1.89
N ARG A 72 -7.85 -3.36 -1.66
CA ARG A 72 -6.78 -3.36 -0.66
C ARG A 72 -5.57 -2.60 -1.21
N ILE A 73 -5.02 -1.71 -0.40
CA ILE A 73 -3.84 -0.91 -0.72
C ILE A 73 -2.82 -1.11 0.40
N GLU A 74 -1.60 -1.48 0.03
CA GLU A 74 -0.47 -1.58 0.95
C GLU A 74 0.29 -0.26 0.98
N LEU A 75 0.70 0.18 2.16
CA LEU A 75 1.72 1.21 2.35
C LEU A 75 2.99 0.55 2.86
N ASN A 76 4.10 0.82 2.18
CA ASN A 76 5.42 0.37 2.61
C ASN A 76 6.42 1.52 2.63
N ALA A 77 7.31 1.52 3.61
CA ALA A 77 8.47 2.41 3.57
C ALA A 77 9.57 1.75 2.72
N ALA A 78 10.28 2.55 1.91
CA ALA A 78 11.54 2.07 1.36
C ALA A 78 12.43 1.70 2.55
N GLY A 79 12.91 0.46 2.59
CA GLY A 79 13.71 0.00 3.72
C GLY A 79 14.81 1.01 4.04
N GLN A 80 14.94 1.35 5.32
CA GLN A 80 16.26 1.64 5.88
C GLN A 80 17.13 0.45 5.42
N SER A 81 17.99 0.66 4.43
CA SER A 81 18.83 -0.41 3.93
C SER A 81 19.61 -0.95 5.13
N SER A 82 19.38 -2.21 5.51
CA SER A 82 20.39 -2.96 6.23
C SER A 82 21.56 -3.12 5.27
N ALA A 83 22.49 -2.18 5.32
CA ALA A 83 23.81 -2.38 4.76
C ALA A 83 24.56 -3.34 5.69
N ALA A 84 24.47 -4.66 5.41
CA ALA A 84 25.49 -5.70 5.65
C ALA A 84 24.79 -7.08 5.62
N GLY A 85 25.29 -8.09 4.92
CA GLY A 85 26.54 -8.20 4.20
C GLY A 85 26.54 -9.43 3.30
N GLY A 86 27.38 -9.37 2.26
CA GLY A 86 27.78 -10.58 1.57
C GLY A 86 28.66 -11.42 2.49
N VAL A 87 28.43 -12.73 2.52
CA VAL A 87 29.45 -13.74 2.75
C VAL A 87 29.04 -15.01 2.00
N VAL A 88 29.97 -15.44 1.14
CA VAL A 88 30.19 -16.70 0.37
C VAL A 88 29.18 -17.13 -0.70
#